data_AF-A0A554WBT1-F1
#
_entry.id   AF-A0A554WBT1-F1
#
_cell.length_a   1.000
_cell.length_b   1.000
_cell.length_c   1.000
_cell.angle_alpha   90.00
_cell.angle_beta   90.00
_cell.angle_gamma   90.00
#
_symmetry.space_group_name_H-M   'P 1'
#
loop_
_entity.id
_entity.type
_entity.pdbx_description
1 polymer ?
#
loop_
_entity_poly.entity_id
_entity_poly.type
_entity_poly.pdbx_seq_one_letter_code
_entity_poly.pdbx_strand_id
1 'polypeptide(L)'
;MSGVLPLWLPPAVWAEVEALAQALPARGWRLATAESCTGGLVASACTARAGSSDWFERGWVTYANAAKTAELGVPAALIEAHGAVSEPVARAMAAGAAARAGVAAALAVTGIAGPGGGSAAKPVGTVWFAWCVGGQVHAECVRFDGDRAAVRAQAALHALAGLRRRLPD
;
A
#
# COMPACT_ATOMS: atom_id res chain seq x y z
N MET A 1 22.70 10.06 -5.20
CA MET A 1 22.89 9.25 -6.42
C MET A 1 21.61 8.44 -6.61
N SER A 2 20.99 8.45 -7.80
CA SER A 2 19.83 7.58 -8.06
C SER A 2 20.25 6.12 -8.01
N GLY A 3 19.39 5.23 -7.53
CA GLY A 3 19.69 3.79 -7.53
C GLY A 3 19.72 3.22 -8.96
N VAL A 4 20.28 2.02 -9.10
CA VAL A 4 20.21 1.24 -10.34
C VAL A 4 18.86 0.52 -10.39
N LEU A 5 18.14 0.67 -11.50
CA LEU A 5 16.87 -0.02 -11.74
C LEU A 5 17.06 -1.55 -11.69
N PRO A 6 16.38 -2.27 -10.77
CA PRO A 6 16.40 -3.73 -10.76
C PRO A 6 15.68 -4.33 -11.96
N LEU A 7 16.25 -5.35 -12.58
CA LEU A 7 15.72 -5.98 -13.81
C LEU A 7 14.29 -6.52 -13.68
N TRP A 8 13.86 -6.87 -12.47
CA TRP A 8 12.55 -7.44 -12.20
C TRP A 8 11.48 -6.39 -11.83
N LEU A 9 11.88 -5.13 -11.60
CA LEU A 9 10.95 -4.05 -11.27
C LEU A 9 10.51 -3.30 -12.52
N PRO A 10 9.20 -3.05 -12.70
CA PRO A 10 8.72 -2.19 -13.77
C PRO A 10 9.32 -0.77 -13.64
N PRO A 11 9.78 -0.13 -14.75
CA PRO A 11 10.36 1.21 -14.69
C PRO A 11 9.44 2.27 -14.06
N ALA A 12 8.13 2.16 -14.27
CA ALA A 12 7.16 3.06 -13.66
C ALA A 12 7.11 2.94 -12.12
N VAL A 13 7.22 1.71 -11.59
CA VAL A 13 7.29 1.48 -10.14
C VAL A 13 8.57 2.07 -9.58
N TRP A 14 9.69 1.87 -10.27
CA TRP A 14 10.98 2.41 -9.86
C TRP A 14 11.01 3.93 -9.83
N ALA A 15 10.41 4.60 -10.82
CA ALA A 15 10.31 6.05 -10.84
C ALA A 15 9.58 6.59 -9.60
N GLU A 16 8.50 5.92 -9.17
CA GLU A 16 7.77 6.28 -7.96
C GLU A 16 8.59 6.02 -6.68
N VAL A 17 9.35 4.93 -6.63
CA VAL A 17 10.27 4.63 -5.53
C VAL A 17 11.37 5.69 -5.42
N GLU A 18 12.02 6.07 -6.52
CA GLU A 18 13.06 7.10 -6.53
C GLU A 18 12.52 8.46 -6.07
N ALA A 19 11.32 8.83 -6.53
CA ALA A 19 10.68 10.08 -6.13
C ALA A 19 10.35 10.10 -4.63
N LEU A 20 9.81 9.00 -4.08
CA LEU A 20 9.53 8.88 -2.64
C LEU A 20 10.83 8.88 -1.81
N ALA A 21 11.87 8.20 -2.28
CA ALA A 21 13.17 8.16 -1.63
C ALA A 21 13.88 9.52 -1.56
N GLN A 22 13.51 10.46 -2.43
CA GLN A 22 13.97 11.84 -2.38
C GLN A 22 13.06 12.69 -1.48
N ALA A 23 11.74 12.57 -1.66
CA ALA A 23 10.77 13.43 -1.00
C ALA A 23 10.66 13.19 0.52
N LEU A 24 10.72 11.93 0.96
CA LEU A 24 10.52 11.57 2.37
C LEU A 24 11.68 12.01 3.28
N PRO A 25 12.96 11.68 2.99
CA PRO A 25 14.10 12.19 3.77
C PRO A 25 14.18 13.71 3.81
N ALA A 26 13.87 14.39 2.70
CA ALA A 26 13.86 15.86 2.65
C ALA A 26 12.87 16.49 3.66
N ARG A 27 11.88 15.73 4.12
CA ARG A 27 10.88 16.11 5.13
C ARG A 27 11.19 15.55 6.52
N GLY A 28 12.27 14.77 6.68
CA GLY A 28 12.51 13.98 7.88
C GLY A 28 11.46 12.88 8.11
N TRP A 29 10.78 12.44 7.06
CA TRP A 29 9.70 11.46 7.14
C TRP A 29 10.18 10.07 6.72
N ARG A 30 9.50 9.06 7.25
CA ARG A 30 9.65 7.65 6.85
C ARG A 30 8.30 7.09 6.43
N LEU A 31 8.35 6.00 5.66
CA LEU A 31 7.20 5.28 5.11
C LEU A 31 6.99 3.96 5.81
N ALA A 32 5.73 3.64 6.15
CA ALA A 32 5.30 2.28 6.46
C ALA A 32 4.21 1.78 5.49
N THR A 33 4.17 0.48 5.21
CA THR A 33 3.20 -0.11 4.27
C THR A 33 2.36 -1.21 4.91
N ALA A 34 1.07 -1.28 4.56
CA ALA A 34 0.16 -2.35 4.96
C ALA A 34 -0.43 -3.05 3.72
N GLU A 35 0.01 -4.25 3.42
CA GLU A 35 -0.31 -4.96 2.19
C GLU A 35 -1.17 -6.19 2.46
N SER A 36 -2.14 -6.45 1.57
CA SER A 36 -2.88 -7.71 1.52
C SER A 36 -2.68 -8.36 0.15
N CYS A 37 -3.42 -7.95 -0.88
CA CYS A 37 -3.40 -8.64 -2.18
C CYS A 37 -2.07 -8.48 -2.95
N THR A 38 -1.32 -7.41 -2.71
CA THR A 38 0.02 -7.21 -3.30
C THR A 38 1.05 -8.15 -2.67
N GLY A 39 0.85 -8.59 -1.43
CA GLY A 39 1.69 -9.63 -0.80
C GLY A 39 3.16 -9.22 -0.62
N GLY A 40 3.42 -7.95 -0.31
CA GLY A 40 4.77 -7.44 -0.07
C GLY A 40 5.45 -6.82 -1.30
N LEU A 41 4.74 -6.69 -2.43
CA LEU A 41 5.33 -6.08 -3.65
C LEU A 41 5.66 -4.61 -3.45
N VAL A 42 4.89 -3.86 -2.66
CA VAL A 42 5.20 -2.45 -2.39
C VAL A 42 6.45 -2.36 -1.52
N ALA A 43 6.49 -3.09 -0.40
CA ALA A 43 7.66 -3.14 0.47
C ALA A 43 8.91 -3.59 -0.29
N SER A 44 8.81 -4.65 -1.09
CA SER A 44 9.90 -5.17 -1.92
C SER A 44 10.44 -4.11 -2.88
N ALA A 45 9.56 -3.38 -3.57
CA ALA A 45 9.96 -2.30 -4.47
C ALA A 45 10.71 -1.17 -3.73
N CYS A 46 10.22 -0.74 -2.56
CA CYS A 46 10.90 0.25 -1.74
C CYS A 46 12.29 -0.22 -1.30
N THR A 47 12.39 -1.47 -0.82
CA THR A 47 13.65 -2.03 -0.30
C THR A 47 14.65 -2.43 -1.38
N ALA A 48 14.22 -2.56 -2.64
CA ALA A 48 15.11 -2.82 -3.75
C ALA A 48 16.05 -1.64 -4.04
N ARG A 49 15.69 -0.44 -3.58
CA ARG A 49 16.56 0.74 -3.64
C ARG A 49 17.57 0.73 -2.49
N ALA A 50 18.85 0.85 -2.83
CA ALA A 50 19.90 1.08 -1.85
C ALA A 50 19.63 2.36 -1.03
N GLY A 51 19.98 2.34 0.27
CA GLY A 51 19.66 3.43 1.21
C GLY A 51 18.19 3.49 1.60
N SER A 52 17.42 2.43 1.38
CA SER A 52 16.01 2.35 1.81
C SER A 52 15.84 2.45 3.33
N SER A 53 16.87 2.14 4.12
CA SER A 53 16.89 2.36 5.58
C SER A 53 16.53 3.78 6.00
N ASP A 54 16.84 4.76 5.17
CA ASP A 54 16.73 6.18 5.51
C ASP A 54 15.27 6.68 5.45
N TRP A 55 14.41 5.98 4.71
CA TRP A 55 13.05 6.44 4.41
C TRP A 55 11.98 5.36 4.43
N PHE A 56 12.35 4.08 4.38
CA PHE A 56 11.43 2.96 4.60
C PHE A 56 11.60 2.46 6.04
N GLU A 57 10.49 2.40 6.76
CA GLU A 57 10.45 2.01 8.17
C GLU A 57 10.19 0.50 8.28
N ARG A 58 9.00 0.06 7.88
CA ARG A 58 8.58 -1.34 7.86
C ARG A 58 7.39 -1.56 6.94
N GLY A 59 7.11 -2.83 6.68
CA GLY A 59 5.89 -3.26 6.00
C GLY A 59 5.20 -4.39 6.76
N TRP A 60 3.87 -4.42 6.67
CA TRP A 60 3.03 -5.53 7.11
C TRP A 60 2.41 -6.22 5.91
N VAL A 61 2.44 -7.55 5.89
CA VAL A 61 1.61 -8.34 4.98
C VAL A 61 0.50 -9.01 5.80
N THR A 62 -0.69 -8.40 5.80
CA THR A 62 -1.86 -8.83 6.61
C THR A 62 -2.93 -9.48 5.73
N TYR A 63 -2.58 -10.61 5.11
CA TYR A 63 -3.48 -11.28 4.16
C TYR A 63 -4.79 -11.75 4.83
N ALA A 64 -4.69 -12.35 6.02
CA ALA A 64 -5.84 -12.81 6.80
C ALA A 64 -6.57 -11.66 7.52
N ASN A 65 -7.87 -11.81 7.72
CA ASN A 65 -8.68 -10.83 8.47
C ASN A 65 -8.17 -10.64 9.90
N ALA A 66 -7.89 -11.74 10.61
CA ALA A 66 -7.33 -11.69 11.95
C ALA A 66 -5.97 -10.96 12.02
N ALA A 67 -5.15 -11.07 10.98
CA ALA A 67 -3.88 -10.34 10.89
C ALA A 67 -4.11 -8.83 10.75
N LYS A 68 -5.13 -8.40 9.99
CA LYS A 68 -5.51 -6.97 9.92
C LYS A 68 -5.90 -6.43 11.31
N THR A 69 -6.61 -7.23 12.11
CA THR A 69 -6.97 -6.85 13.48
C THR A 69 -5.76 -6.83 14.40
N ALA A 70 -4.98 -7.91 14.47
CA ALA A 70 -3.85 -8.01 15.39
C ALA A 70 -2.74 -6.97 15.07
N GLU A 71 -2.31 -6.96 13.82
CA GLU A 71 -1.12 -6.20 13.39
C GLU A 71 -1.43 -4.76 13.03
N LEU A 72 -2.67 -4.43 12.66
CA LEU A 72 -3.05 -3.08 12.21
C LEU A 72 -4.23 -2.50 12.99
N GLY A 73 -4.82 -3.24 13.92
CA GLY A 73 -5.85 -2.71 14.82
C GLY A 73 -7.15 -2.43 14.10
N VAL A 74 -7.35 -3.03 12.93
CA VAL A 74 -8.61 -2.94 12.19
C VAL A 74 -9.69 -3.62 13.03
N PRO A 75 -10.74 -2.91 13.47
CA PRO A 75 -11.84 -3.51 14.21
C PRO A 75 -12.45 -4.67 13.43
N ALA A 76 -12.58 -5.83 14.07
CA ALA A 76 -13.17 -7.02 13.43
C ALA A 76 -14.59 -6.73 12.90
N ALA A 77 -15.37 -5.94 13.63
CA ALA A 77 -16.71 -5.51 13.23
C ALA A 77 -16.75 -4.74 11.90
N LEU A 78 -15.71 -3.96 11.55
CA LEU A 78 -15.64 -3.29 10.23
C LEU A 78 -15.45 -4.32 9.10
N ILE A 79 -14.64 -5.35 9.34
CA ILE A 79 -14.42 -6.42 8.38
C ILE A 79 -15.69 -7.25 8.20
N GLU A 80 -16.41 -7.55 9.28
CA GLU A 80 -17.69 -8.26 9.23
C GLU A 80 -18.75 -7.46 8.47
N ALA A 81 -18.90 -6.16 8.75
CA ALA A 81 -19.93 -5.33 8.15
C ALA A 81 -19.67 -4.99 6.67
N HIS A 82 -18.42 -4.75 6.27
CA HIS A 82 -18.08 -4.22 4.94
C HIS A 82 -17.27 -5.19 4.06
N GLY A 83 -16.72 -6.24 4.67
CA GLY A 83 -15.70 -7.10 4.08
C GLY A 83 -14.31 -6.47 4.07
N ALA A 84 -13.29 -7.30 3.96
CA ALA A 84 -11.89 -6.87 3.98
C ALA A 84 -11.47 -5.96 2.81
N VAL A 85 -12.19 -6.04 1.69
CA VAL A 85 -11.99 -5.19 0.50
C VAL A 85 -13.09 -4.13 0.50
N SER A 86 -12.81 -3.03 1.22
CA SER A 86 -13.72 -1.91 1.44
C SER A 86 -12.96 -0.66 1.89
N GLU A 87 -13.57 0.52 1.71
CA GLU A 87 -13.02 1.79 2.18
C GLU A 87 -12.68 1.81 3.69
N PRO A 88 -13.62 1.47 4.61
CA PRO A 88 -13.34 1.58 6.04
C PRO A 88 -12.19 0.67 6.49
N VAL A 89 -12.05 -0.52 5.89
CA VAL A 89 -10.92 -1.42 6.19
C VAL A 89 -9.62 -0.86 5.65
N ALA A 90 -9.57 -0.35 4.42
CA ALA A 90 -8.36 0.26 3.86
C ALA A 90 -7.91 1.47 4.70
N ARG A 91 -8.83 2.37 5.06
CA ARG A 91 -8.57 3.51 5.95
C ARG A 91 -7.99 3.07 7.29
N ALA A 92 -8.62 2.08 7.93
CA ALA A 92 -8.16 1.55 9.21
C ALA A 92 -6.77 0.90 9.10
N MET A 93 -6.48 0.18 8.01
CA MET A 93 -5.16 -0.38 7.75
C MET A 93 -4.08 0.72 7.64
N ALA A 94 -4.33 1.79 6.86
CA ALA A 94 -3.35 2.87 6.69
C ALA A 94 -3.12 3.67 7.98
N ALA A 95 -4.21 4.01 8.70
CA ALA A 95 -4.13 4.68 9.99
C ALA A 95 -3.38 3.81 11.03
N GLY A 96 -3.71 2.52 11.09
CA GLY A 96 -3.08 1.57 12.00
C GLY A 96 -1.60 1.35 11.72
N ALA A 97 -1.20 1.32 10.45
CA ALA A 97 0.19 1.25 10.03
C ALA A 97 0.97 2.49 10.45
N ALA A 98 0.43 3.69 10.19
CA ALA A 98 1.05 4.96 10.59
C ALA A 98 1.25 5.04 12.11
N ALA A 99 0.20 4.73 12.87
CA ALA A 99 0.23 4.77 14.33
C ALA A 99 1.24 3.79 14.93
N ARG A 100 1.30 2.55 14.42
CA ARG A 100 2.22 1.52 14.94
C ARG A 100 3.68 1.74 14.59
N ALA A 101 3.95 2.27 13.39
CA ALA A 101 5.33 2.59 13.00
C ALA A 101 5.77 3.97 13.53
N GLY A 102 4.85 4.79 14.04
CA GLY A 102 5.16 6.16 14.46
C GLY A 102 5.61 7.05 13.30
N VAL A 103 5.00 6.88 12.13
CA VAL A 103 5.40 7.57 10.89
C VAL A 103 4.33 8.53 10.38
N ALA A 104 4.78 9.60 9.72
CA ALA A 104 3.90 10.58 9.10
C ALA A 104 3.37 10.15 7.72
N ALA A 105 3.96 9.12 7.10
CA ALA A 105 3.53 8.58 5.81
C ALA A 105 3.29 7.07 5.91
N ALA A 106 2.07 6.63 5.61
CA ALA A 106 1.76 5.22 5.44
C ALA A 106 0.80 4.99 4.27
N LEU A 107 0.86 3.79 3.69
CA LEU A 107 -0.10 3.36 2.69
C LEU A 107 -0.66 1.98 3.02
N ALA A 108 -1.87 1.69 2.54
CA ALA A 108 -2.51 0.39 2.66
C ALA A 108 -3.12 -0.08 1.34
N VAL A 109 -3.10 -1.39 1.11
CA VAL A 109 -3.66 -2.04 -0.08
C VAL A 109 -4.44 -3.30 0.29
N THR A 110 -5.73 -3.34 -0.05
CA THR A 110 -6.60 -4.51 0.14
C THR A 110 -7.50 -4.72 -1.08
N GLY A 111 -7.51 -5.92 -1.66
CA GLY A 111 -8.16 -6.13 -2.95
C GLY A 111 -8.34 -7.58 -3.36
N ILE A 112 -9.02 -7.79 -4.48
CA ILE A 112 -9.36 -9.08 -5.05
C ILE A 112 -8.55 -9.26 -6.34
N ALA A 113 -7.33 -9.79 -6.22
CA ALA A 113 -6.46 -9.98 -7.38
C ALA A 113 -6.90 -11.13 -8.32
N GLY A 114 -7.86 -11.96 -7.91
CA GLY A 114 -8.31 -13.09 -8.73
C GLY A 114 -7.44 -14.35 -8.63
N PRO A 115 -7.76 -15.40 -9.42
CA PRO A 115 -8.84 -15.43 -10.41
C PRO A 115 -10.25 -15.55 -9.81
N GLY A 116 -10.36 -15.94 -8.53
CA GLY A 116 -11.63 -16.02 -7.80
C GLY A 116 -11.79 -14.93 -6.73
N GLY A 117 -12.84 -15.07 -5.90
CA GLY A 117 -13.09 -14.19 -4.75
C GLY A 117 -13.83 -12.89 -5.07
N GLY A 118 -14.16 -12.65 -6.33
CA GLY A 118 -15.00 -11.53 -6.75
C GLY A 118 -16.50 -11.82 -6.60
N SER A 119 -17.30 -10.75 -6.63
CA SER A 119 -18.76 -10.79 -6.74
C SER A 119 -19.24 -9.79 -7.78
N ALA A 120 -20.53 -9.79 -8.12
CA ALA A 120 -21.10 -8.78 -9.03
C ALA A 120 -20.86 -7.34 -8.54
N ALA A 121 -20.93 -7.11 -7.23
CA ALA A 121 -20.70 -5.81 -6.62
C ALA A 121 -19.21 -5.46 -6.45
N LYS A 122 -18.35 -6.47 -6.29
CA LYS A 122 -16.90 -6.32 -6.10
C LYS A 122 -16.17 -7.31 -7.01
N PRO A 123 -16.08 -7.04 -8.32
CA PRO A 123 -15.50 -7.98 -9.27
C PRO A 123 -14.01 -8.19 -8.99
N VAL A 124 -13.46 -9.27 -9.55
CA VAL A 124 -11.99 -9.46 -9.63
C VAL A 124 -11.36 -8.21 -10.25
N GLY A 125 -10.22 -7.80 -9.70
CA GLY A 125 -9.54 -6.55 -10.05
C GLY A 125 -9.87 -5.39 -9.11
N THR A 126 -10.91 -5.51 -8.26
CA THR A 126 -11.27 -4.45 -7.29
C THR A 126 -10.22 -4.35 -6.18
N VAL A 127 -9.61 -3.18 -6.03
CA VAL A 127 -8.61 -2.89 -5.00
C VAL A 127 -8.92 -1.56 -4.34
N TRP A 128 -8.96 -1.57 -3.01
CA TRP A 128 -9.00 -0.38 -2.18
C TRP A 128 -7.60 -0.02 -1.70
N PHE A 129 -7.34 1.28 -1.75
CA PHE A 129 -6.13 1.92 -1.30
C PHE A 129 -6.46 2.90 -0.19
N ALA A 130 -5.53 3.10 0.72
CA ALA A 130 -5.56 4.25 1.59
C ALA A 130 -4.15 4.78 1.86
N TRP A 131 -4.06 6.07 2.14
CA TRP A 131 -2.82 6.77 2.46
C TRP A 131 -3.05 7.62 3.69
N CYS A 132 -2.21 7.44 4.70
CA CYS A 132 -2.13 8.32 5.85
C CYS A 132 -0.93 9.25 5.64
N VAL A 133 -1.18 10.55 5.49
CA VAL A 133 -0.13 11.56 5.28
C VAL A 133 -0.36 12.70 6.26
N GLY A 134 0.60 12.96 7.15
CA GLY A 134 0.46 14.01 8.18
C GLY A 134 -0.75 13.81 9.09
N GLY A 135 -1.18 12.56 9.32
CA GLY A 135 -2.38 12.22 10.10
C GLY A 135 -3.69 12.27 9.32
N GLN A 136 -3.70 12.73 8.07
CA GLN A 136 -4.88 12.73 7.20
C GLN A 136 -4.96 11.44 6.40
N VAL A 137 -6.11 10.77 6.46
CA VAL A 137 -6.33 9.50 5.74
C VAL A 137 -7.22 9.73 4.52
N HIS A 138 -6.70 9.41 3.34
CA HIS A 138 -7.41 9.38 2.07
C HIS A 138 -7.57 7.95 1.60
N ALA A 139 -8.69 7.62 0.95
CA ALA A 139 -8.93 6.30 0.39
C ALA A 139 -9.48 6.39 -1.03
N GLU A 140 -9.24 5.35 -1.82
CA GLU A 140 -9.61 5.28 -3.23
C GLU A 140 -9.86 3.83 -3.63
N CYS A 141 -10.85 3.60 -4.49
CA CYS A 141 -11.13 2.30 -5.08
C CYS A 141 -10.82 2.33 -6.56
N VAL A 142 -10.07 1.34 -7.03
CA VAL A 142 -9.77 1.16 -8.45
C VAL A 142 -10.06 -0.28 -8.84
N ARG A 143 -10.58 -0.47 -10.04
CA ARG A 143 -10.67 -1.79 -10.67
C ARG A 143 -9.61 -1.88 -11.76
N PHE A 144 -8.76 -2.90 -11.66
CA PHE A 144 -7.75 -3.20 -12.67
C PHE A 144 -8.18 -4.39 -13.51
N ASP A 145 -7.76 -4.37 -14.78
CA ASP A 145 -7.91 -5.51 -15.68
C ASP A 145 -6.64 -6.37 -15.71
N GLY A 146 -6.78 -7.58 -16.23
CA GLY A 146 -5.70 -8.55 -16.37
C GLY A 146 -5.76 -9.70 -15.36
N ASP A 147 -4.73 -10.54 -15.40
CA ASP A 147 -4.60 -11.68 -14.49
C ASP A 147 -4.15 -11.26 -13.08
N ARG A 148 -4.00 -12.27 -12.19
CA ARG A 148 -3.58 -12.03 -10.81
C ARG A 148 -2.25 -11.30 -10.70
N ALA A 149 -1.29 -11.57 -11.59
CA ALA A 149 0.02 -10.92 -11.55
C ALA A 149 -0.11 -9.46 -12.00
N ALA A 150 -0.83 -9.20 -13.09
CA ALA A 150 -1.08 -7.87 -13.62
C ALA A 150 -1.81 -6.98 -12.62
N VAL A 151 -2.88 -7.47 -11.97
CA VAL A 151 -3.62 -6.70 -10.96
C VAL A 151 -2.72 -6.32 -9.78
N ARG A 152 -1.88 -7.26 -9.30
CA ARG A 152 -0.96 -7.01 -8.19
C ARG A 152 0.11 -5.98 -8.54
N ALA A 153 0.69 -6.05 -9.74
CA ALA A 153 1.69 -5.10 -10.20
C ALA A 153 1.11 -3.68 -10.37
N GLN A 154 -0.07 -3.58 -11.00
CA GLN A 154 -0.78 -2.30 -11.16
C GLN A 154 -1.16 -1.69 -9.81
N ALA A 155 -1.63 -2.51 -8.86
CA ALA A 155 -1.96 -2.05 -7.52
C ALA A 155 -0.72 -1.52 -6.76
N ALA A 156 0.42 -2.20 -6.86
CA ALA A 156 1.66 -1.73 -6.22
C ALA A 156 2.10 -0.36 -6.78
N LEU A 157 2.05 -0.19 -8.11
CA LEU A 157 2.32 1.09 -8.76
C LEU A 157 1.36 2.18 -8.29
N HIS A 158 0.05 1.89 -8.29
CA HIS A 158 -0.98 2.86 -7.89
C HIS A 158 -0.83 3.31 -6.44
N ALA A 159 -0.48 2.38 -5.54
CA ALA A 159 -0.22 2.68 -4.14
C ALA A 159 0.95 3.66 -3.96
N LEU A 160 2.07 3.43 -4.65
CA LEU A 160 3.25 4.32 -4.57
C LEU A 160 2.97 5.69 -5.19
N ALA A 161 2.39 5.71 -6.39
CA ALA A 161 2.05 6.95 -7.08
C ALA A 161 1.01 7.77 -6.30
N GLY A 162 0.03 7.10 -5.70
CA GLY A 162 -0.98 7.74 -4.86
C GLY A 162 -0.41 8.34 -3.58
N LEU A 163 0.63 7.74 -3.00
CA LEU A 163 1.33 8.32 -1.86
C LEU A 163 2.09 9.58 -2.29
N ARG A 164 2.87 9.48 -3.37
CA ARG A 164 3.66 10.62 -3.87
C ARG A 164 2.79 11.85 -4.13
N ARG A 165 1.63 11.68 -4.79
CA ARG A 165 0.69 12.79 -5.09
C ARG A 165 0.11 13.47 -3.85
N ARG A 166 0.17 12.82 -2.68
CA ARG A 166 -0.41 13.30 -1.42
C ARG A 166 0.63 13.85 -0.46
N LEU A 167 1.92 13.71 -0.77
CA LEU A 167 2.95 14.38 0.01
C LEU A 167 2.78 15.90 -0.16
N PRO A 168 2.84 16.68 0.93
CA PRO A 168 2.84 18.14 0.83
C PRO A 168 4.10 18.60 0.10
N ASP A 169 4.03 19.75 -0.57
CA ASP A 169 5.17 20.37 -1.28
C ASP A 169 6.40 20.60 -0.37
#